data_AF-A0A6L5X2B6-F1
#
_entry.id   AF-A0A6L5X2B6-F1
#
_cell.length_a   1.000
_cell.length_b   1.000
_cell.length_c   1.000
_cell.angle_alpha   90.00
_cell.angle_beta   90.00
_cell.angle_gamma   90.00
#
_symmetry.space_group_name_H-M   'P 1'
#
loop_
_entity.id
_entity.type
_entity.pdbx_description
1 polymer ?
#
loop_
_entity_poly.entity_id
_entity_poly.type
_entity_poly.pdbx_seq_one_letter_code
_entity_poly.pdbx_strand_id
1 'polypeptide(L)'
;MDYIRDRVSNIPFSLHDSRIIQIGINETSLLLKVDRIFQYAGAEEKWYQGIIEFTKADIEECDIMVFNRPYGYDGEKSFTGESISLAEFNAKYSDAVFEIITEGYSGYDTTFQGWIWQGKNDPIFGIMRIWNTGDMIYRI
;
A
#
# COMPACT_ATOMS: atom_id res chain seq x y z
N MET A 1 -17.02 8.16 6.68
CA MET A 1 -16.42 8.89 7.81
C MET A 1 -14.93 8.99 7.55
N ASP A 2 -14.34 10.15 7.84
CA ASP A 2 -12.92 10.41 7.58
C ASP A 2 -12.12 10.29 8.88
N TYR A 3 -11.02 9.54 8.84
CA TYR A 3 -10.08 9.39 9.95
C TYR A 3 -8.67 9.75 9.51
N ILE A 4 -8.04 10.68 10.21
CA ILE A 4 -6.67 11.12 9.92
C ILE A 4 -5.69 10.28 10.73
N ARG A 5 -4.69 9.70 10.05
CA ARG A 5 -3.55 9.04 10.67
C ARG A 5 -2.40 10.04 10.80
N ASP A 6 -2.08 10.44 12.02
CA ASP A 6 -1.02 11.40 12.35
C ASP A 6 0.38 10.76 12.44
N ARG A 7 0.50 9.45 12.16
CA ARG A 7 1.75 8.64 12.21
C ARG A 7 2.46 8.63 13.56
N VAL A 8 1.79 9.10 14.62
CA VAL A 8 2.29 9.12 16.00
C VAL A 8 1.36 8.33 16.90
N SER A 9 0.06 8.51 16.70
CA SER A 9 -1.00 7.88 17.46
C SER A 9 -1.42 6.56 16.84
N ASN A 10 -1.80 5.62 17.69
CA ASN A 10 -2.51 4.43 17.24
C ASN A 10 -3.92 4.82 16.82
N ILE A 11 -4.29 4.50 15.58
CA ILE A 11 -5.69 4.51 15.13
C ILE A 11 -6.25 3.09 15.25
N PRO A 12 -7.57 2.91 15.43
CA PRO A 12 -8.16 1.58 15.59
C PRO A 12 -8.25 0.80 14.27
N PHE A 13 -7.55 1.25 13.21
CA PHE A 13 -7.59 0.69 11.87
C PHE A 13 -6.23 0.12 11.45
N SER A 14 -6.26 -1.02 10.76
CA SER A 14 -5.10 -1.66 10.15
C SER A 14 -5.37 -1.96 8.69
N LEU A 15 -4.30 -1.88 7.89
CA LEU A 15 -4.28 -2.30 6.50
C LEU A 15 -3.59 -3.66 6.31
N HIS A 16 -3.18 -4.34 7.37
CA HIS A 16 -2.70 -5.72 7.28
C HIS A 16 -3.77 -6.59 6.62
N ASP A 17 -3.34 -7.44 5.69
CA ASP A 17 -4.19 -8.28 4.81
C ASP A 17 -5.16 -7.50 3.91
N SER A 18 -5.09 -6.16 3.90
CA SER A 18 -5.89 -5.33 3.01
C SER A 18 -5.30 -5.31 1.61
N ARG A 19 -6.17 -5.21 0.61
CA ARG A 19 -5.77 -5.26 -0.79
C ARG A 19 -6.04 -3.95 -1.48
N ILE A 20 -4.97 -3.29 -1.92
CA ILE A 20 -5.07 -2.14 -2.82
C ILE A 20 -5.44 -2.68 -4.19
N ILE A 21 -6.65 -2.33 -4.62
CA ILE A 21 -7.24 -2.75 -5.90
C ILE A 21 -7.12 -1.68 -6.98
N GLN A 22 -6.79 -0.45 -6.59
CA GLN A 22 -6.58 0.65 -7.52
C GLN A 22 -5.72 1.75 -6.87
N ILE A 23 -4.77 2.28 -7.64
CA ILE A 23 -3.95 3.44 -7.28
C ILE A 23 -4.34 4.61 -8.17
N GLY A 24 -4.96 5.63 -7.60
CA GLY A 24 -5.28 6.89 -8.27
C GLY A 24 -4.19 7.93 -8.00
N ILE A 25 -3.64 8.52 -9.05
CA ILE A 25 -2.58 9.52 -8.97
C ILE A 25 -3.14 10.84 -9.49
N ASN A 26 -3.10 11.88 -8.66
CA ASN A 26 -3.42 13.25 -9.02
C ASN A 26 -2.18 14.14 -8.81
N GLU A 27 -2.23 15.40 -9.24
CA GLU A 27 -1.08 16.33 -9.16
C GLU A 27 -0.49 16.48 -7.75
N THR A 28 -1.34 16.42 -6.70
CA THR A 28 -0.91 16.64 -5.31
C THR A 28 -1.46 15.60 -4.34
N SER A 29 -2.10 14.53 -4.83
CA SER A 29 -2.67 13.50 -3.99
C SER A 29 -2.55 12.11 -4.59
N LEU A 30 -2.38 11.13 -3.69
CA LEU A 30 -2.38 9.70 -4.00
C LEU A 30 -3.57 9.04 -3.32
N LEU A 31 -4.34 8.26 -4.07
CA LEU A 31 -5.54 7.57 -3.62
C LEU A 31 -5.33 6.07 -3.74
N LEU A 32 -5.42 5.34 -2.64
CA LEU A 32 -5.40 3.88 -2.65
C LEU A 32 -6.80 3.36 -2.34
N LYS A 33 -7.46 2.79 -3.34
CA LYS A 33 -8.72 2.08 -3.12
C LYS A 33 -8.39 0.70 -2.55
N VAL A 34 -8.97 0.39 -1.39
CA VAL A 34 -8.73 -0.87 -0.69
C VAL A 34 -10.01 -1.68 -0.57
N ASP A 35 -9.89 -3.01 -0.68
CA ASP A 35 -11.04 -3.91 -0.57
C ASP A 35 -11.59 -3.97 0.86
N ARG A 36 -10.70 -3.90 1.85
CA ARG A 36 -10.95 -4.01 3.28
C ARG A 36 -10.04 -3.04 4.04
N ILE A 37 -10.56 -2.49 5.12
CA ILE A 37 -9.86 -1.76 6.17
C ILE A 37 -10.35 -2.38 7.45
N PHE A 38 -9.45 -3.02 8.19
CA PHE A 38 -9.80 -3.74 9.41
C PHE A 38 -9.86 -2.79 10.59
N GLN A 39 -10.84 -2.97 11.45
CA GLN A 39 -10.99 -2.28 12.71
C GLN A 39 -11.01 -3.29 13.86
N TYR A 40 -10.10 -3.11 14.80
CA TYR A 40 -10.01 -3.95 16.00
C TYR A 40 -10.55 -3.17 17.20
N ALA A 41 -11.74 -3.53 17.66
CA ALA A 41 -12.38 -2.91 18.82
C ALA A 41 -12.67 -3.99 19.88
N GLY A 42 -11.74 -4.14 20.83
CA GLY A 42 -11.83 -5.20 21.84
C GLY A 42 -11.66 -6.58 21.21
N ALA A 43 -12.68 -7.43 21.31
CA ALA A 43 -12.69 -8.78 20.73
C ALA A 43 -13.43 -8.87 19.38
N GLU A 44 -14.01 -7.76 18.90
CA GLU A 44 -14.69 -7.73 17.61
C GLU A 44 -13.74 -7.25 16.50
N GLU A 45 -13.75 -7.97 15.38
CA GLU A 45 -13.17 -7.54 14.11
C GLU A 45 -14.29 -7.06 13.20
N LYS A 46 -14.15 -5.82 12.70
CA LYS A 46 -15.01 -5.26 11.65
C LYS A 46 -14.13 -4.90 10.47
N TRP A 47 -14.69 -4.92 9.28
CA TRP A 47 -13.99 -4.42 8.11
C TRP A 47 -14.92 -3.55 7.28
N TYR A 48 -14.30 -2.63 6.55
CA TYR A 48 -14.99 -1.68 5.70
C TYR A 48 -14.27 -1.57 4.36
N GLN A 49 -15.00 -1.27 3.30
CA GLN A 49 -14.37 -0.84 2.05
C GLN A 49 -14.01 0.63 2.16
N GLY A 50 -12.95 1.08 1.50
CA GLY A 50 -12.59 2.49 1.60
C GLY A 50 -11.48 2.94 0.67
N ILE A 51 -11.11 4.20 0.85
CA ILE A 51 -10.00 4.84 0.15
C ILE A 51 -9.05 5.42 1.19
N ILE A 52 -7.76 5.17 1.00
CA ILE A 52 -6.70 5.85 1.73
C ILE A 52 -6.20 6.99 0.86
N GLU A 53 -6.39 8.22 1.31
CA GLU A 53 -5.91 9.40 0.61
C GLU A 53 -4.66 9.94 1.30
N PHE A 54 -3.60 10.16 0.52
CA PHE A 54 -2.42 10.91 0.93
C PHE A 54 -2.48 12.28 0.26
N THR A 55 -2.68 13.31 1.06
CA THR A 55 -2.71 14.70 0.57
C THR A 55 -1.30 15.29 0.58
N LYS A 56 -1.04 16.25 -0.33
CA LYS A 56 0.29 16.86 -0.55
C LYS A 56 1.38 15.79 -0.74
N ALA A 57 1.06 14.78 -1.54
CA ALA A 57 1.99 13.74 -1.95
C ALA A 57 2.96 14.30 -2.98
N ASP A 58 4.25 14.03 -2.79
CA ASP A 58 5.24 14.26 -3.83
C ASP A 58 5.32 12.97 -4.65
N ILE A 59 4.65 12.96 -5.80
CA ILE A 59 4.48 11.76 -6.61
C ILE A 59 5.81 11.28 -7.17
N GLU A 60 6.78 12.17 -7.38
CA GLU A 60 8.13 11.79 -7.86
C GLU A 60 8.91 11.02 -6.79
N GLU A 61 8.62 11.25 -5.50
CA GLU A 61 9.19 10.53 -4.36
C GLU A 61 8.34 9.30 -3.95
N CYS A 62 7.29 8.99 -4.70
CA CYS A 62 6.47 7.79 -4.51
C CYS A 62 6.83 6.72 -5.55
N ASP A 63 7.33 5.58 -5.07
CA ASP A 63 7.82 4.49 -5.91
C ASP A 63 7.39 3.12 -5.38
N ILE A 64 7.55 2.11 -6.24
CA ILE A 64 7.39 0.72 -5.84
C ILE A 64 8.57 -0.10 -6.36
N MET A 65 9.24 -0.78 -5.42
CA MET A 65 10.23 -1.81 -5.72
C MET A 65 9.50 -3.12 -6.00
N VAL A 66 9.69 -3.69 -7.18
CA VAL A 66 9.05 -4.93 -7.62
C VAL A 66 10.12 -6.01 -7.80
N PHE A 67 9.92 -7.15 -7.14
CA PHE A 67 10.92 -8.22 -7.08
C PHE A 67 10.63 -9.26 -8.16
N ASN A 68 11.66 -9.77 -8.82
CA ASN A 68 11.54 -10.76 -9.90
C ASN A 68 11.11 -12.15 -9.40
N ARG A 69 11.28 -12.42 -8.10
CA ARG A 69 10.95 -13.69 -7.45
C ARG A 69 10.23 -13.43 -6.13
N PRO A 70 9.37 -14.35 -5.67
CA PRO A 70 8.78 -14.28 -4.34
C PRO A 70 9.87 -14.20 -3.27
N TYR A 71 9.81 -13.18 -2.42
CA TYR A 71 10.73 -13.04 -1.29
C TYR A 71 10.37 -14.05 -0.20
N GLY A 72 11.35 -14.80 0.31
CA GLY A 72 11.14 -15.76 1.40
C GLY A 72 10.83 -17.21 1.00
N TYR A 73 10.92 -17.56 -0.30
CA TYR A 73 10.83 -18.97 -0.72
C TYR A 73 12.15 -19.70 -0.43
N ASP A 74 12.07 -20.88 0.20
CA ASP A 74 13.24 -21.66 0.62
C ASP A 74 14.22 -21.91 -0.54
N GLY A 75 15.44 -21.40 -0.40
CA GLY A 75 16.57 -21.65 -1.31
C GLY A 75 17.17 -20.40 -1.96
N GLU A 76 16.41 -19.32 -2.12
CA GLU A 76 16.89 -18.08 -2.73
C GLU A 76 17.17 -17.02 -1.66
N LYS A 77 18.44 -16.67 -1.47
CA LYS A 77 18.89 -15.64 -0.52
C LYS A 77 19.25 -14.31 -1.17
N SER A 78 19.15 -14.22 -2.50
CA SER A 78 19.37 -13.00 -3.26
C SER A 78 18.04 -12.42 -3.75
N PHE A 79 17.96 -11.10 -3.85
CA PHE A 79 16.82 -10.42 -4.46
C PHE A 79 17.30 -9.69 -5.71
N THR A 80 16.45 -9.69 -6.74
CA THR A 80 16.60 -8.89 -7.95
C THR A 80 15.25 -8.28 -8.30
N GLY A 81 15.25 -7.13 -8.95
CA GLY A 81 14.01 -6.41 -9.26
C GLY A 81 14.28 -5.07 -9.90
N GLU A 82 13.23 -4.26 -9.99
CA GLU A 82 13.26 -2.88 -10.44
C GLU A 82 12.55 -1.98 -9.43
N SER A 83 12.95 -0.71 -9.33
CA SER A 83 12.14 0.34 -8.71
C SER A 83 11.54 1.17 -9.85
N ILE A 84 10.23 1.36 -9.80
CA ILE A 84 9.46 2.07 -10.82
C ILE A 84 8.50 3.06 -10.15
N SER A 85 8.12 4.10 -10.88
CA SER A 85 7.08 5.03 -10.41
C SER A 85 5.73 4.33 -10.26
N LEU A 86 4.84 4.88 -9.44
CA LEU A 86 3.46 4.36 -9.31
C LEU A 86 2.67 4.44 -10.63
N ALA A 87 2.99 5.40 -11.50
CA ALA A 87 2.38 5.53 -12.82
C ALA A 87 2.83 4.39 -13.75
N GLU A 88 4.13 4.07 -13.78
CA GLU A 88 4.65 2.91 -14.52
C GLU A 88 4.11 1.60 -13.96
N PHE A 89 3.96 1.50 -12.63
CA PHE A 89 3.34 0.34 -12.01
C PHE A 89 1.91 0.14 -12.48
N ASN A 90 1.06 1.18 -12.44
CA ASN A 90 -0.30 1.12 -12.98
C ASN A 90 -0.34 0.71 -14.46
N ALA A 91 0.65 1.12 -15.27
CA ALA A 91 0.71 0.77 -16.68
C ALA A 91 1.16 -0.68 -16.93
N LYS A 92 2.20 -1.14 -16.22
CA LYS A 92 2.75 -2.51 -16.36
C LYS A 92 1.88 -3.57 -15.68
N TYR A 93 1.21 -3.20 -14.59
CA TYR A 93 0.48 -4.09 -13.70
C TYR A 93 -1.00 -3.65 -13.56
N SER A 94 -1.66 -3.34 -14.67
CA SER A 94 -2.98 -2.68 -14.69
C SER A 94 -4.11 -3.45 -13.98
N ASP A 95 -4.02 -4.78 -13.91
CA ASP A 95 -4.98 -5.64 -13.24
C ASP A 95 -4.44 -6.19 -11.90
N ALA A 96 -3.33 -5.65 -11.41
CA ALA A 96 -2.70 -6.17 -10.21
C ALA A 96 -3.41 -5.73 -8.93
N VAL A 97 -3.37 -6.63 -7.95
CA VAL A 97 -3.85 -6.37 -6.59
C VAL A 97 -2.66 -6.43 -5.65
N PHE A 98 -2.41 -5.34 -4.92
CA PHE A 98 -1.34 -5.28 -3.93
C PHE A 98 -1.91 -5.61 -2.56
N GLU A 99 -1.57 -6.78 -2.02
CA GLU A 99 -1.93 -7.22 -0.67
C GLU A 99 -0.87 -6.77 0.32
N ILE A 100 -1.28 -6.01 1.34
CA ILE A 100 -0.39 -5.42 2.32
C ILE A 100 -0.13 -6.45 3.43
N ILE A 101 1.14 -6.84 3.60
CA ILE A 101 1.59 -7.74 4.66
C ILE A 101 2.26 -6.96 5.80
N THR A 102 3.01 -5.92 5.47
CA THR A 102 3.68 -5.08 6.47
C THR A 102 3.38 -3.62 6.19
N GLU A 103 2.98 -2.91 7.25
CA GLU A 103 2.76 -1.46 7.24
C GLU A 103 3.88 -0.77 8.02
N GLY A 104 4.46 0.29 7.44
CA GLY A 104 5.44 1.15 8.09
C GLY A 104 5.01 2.61 8.00
N TYR A 105 5.08 3.31 9.13
CA TYR A 105 4.69 4.72 9.23
C TYR A 105 5.76 5.48 10.00
N SER A 106 6.47 6.40 9.34
CA SER A 106 7.56 7.15 9.98
C SER A 106 7.76 8.51 9.33
N GLY A 107 7.58 9.59 10.09
CA GLY A 107 7.76 10.95 9.58
C GLY A 107 6.85 11.24 8.37
N TYR A 108 7.46 11.54 7.22
CA TYR A 108 6.74 11.80 5.97
C TYR A 108 6.52 10.55 5.11
N ASP A 109 7.09 9.41 5.53
CA ASP A 109 7.10 8.16 4.79
C ASP A 109 6.02 7.20 5.29
N THR A 110 5.36 6.56 4.33
CA THR A 110 4.53 5.37 4.53
C THR A 110 5.06 4.26 3.62
N THR A 111 5.28 3.08 4.18
CA THR A 111 5.72 1.91 3.43
C THR A 111 4.71 0.79 3.54
N PHE A 112 4.39 0.16 2.41
CA PHE A 112 3.62 -1.07 2.36
C PHE A 112 4.47 -2.14 1.70
N GLN A 113 4.62 -3.27 2.36
CA GLN A 113 5.30 -4.44 1.80
C GLN A 113 4.30 -5.57 1.65
N GLY A 114 4.37 -6.31 0.56
CA GLY A 114 3.51 -7.48 0.40
C GLY A 114 3.44 -8.02 -1.01
N TRP A 115 2.35 -8.73 -1.29
CA TRP A 115 2.19 -9.53 -2.50
C TRP A 115 1.50 -8.74 -3.60
N ILE A 116 2.02 -8.86 -4.83
CA ILE A 116 1.44 -8.30 -6.04
C ILE A 116 0.84 -9.46 -6.84
N TRP A 117 -0.48 -9.57 -6.79
CA TRP A 117 -1.25 -10.62 -7.47
C TRP A 117 -1.60 -10.19 -8.88
N GLN A 118 -1.29 -11.05 -9.88
CA GLN A 118 -1.51 -10.78 -11.31
C GLN A 118 -2.39 -11.88 -11.93
N GLY A 119 -3.65 -11.94 -11.51
CA GLY A 119 -4.59 -12.95 -11.96
C GLY A 119 -4.21 -14.36 -11.48
N LYS A 120 -3.87 -15.26 -12.41
CA LYS A 120 -3.55 -16.67 -12.11
C LYS A 120 -2.06 -16.96 -11.96
N ASN A 121 -1.19 -15.98 -12.21
CA ASN A 121 0.25 -16.16 -12.04
C ASN A 121 0.62 -16.17 -10.56
N ASP A 122 1.76 -16.76 -10.23
CA ASP A 122 2.32 -16.68 -8.88
C ASP A 122 2.53 -15.21 -8.49
N PRO A 123 2.20 -14.80 -7.26
CA PRO A 123 2.42 -13.43 -6.82
C PRO A 123 3.90 -13.13 -6.73
N ILE A 124 4.26 -11.90 -7.05
CA ILE A 124 5.60 -11.36 -6.79
C ILE A 124 5.55 -10.48 -5.54
N PHE A 125 6.71 -10.12 -5.01
CA PHE A 125 6.79 -9.27 -3.81
C PHE A 125 7.07 -7.82 -4.18
N GLY A 126 6.47 -6.90 -3.44
CA GLY A 126 6.58 -5.46 -3.65
C GLY A 126 6.83 -4.69 -2.37
N ILE A 127 7.56 -3.58 -2.48
CA ILE A 127 7.70 -2.57 -1.43
C ILE A 127 7.28 -1.23 -2.03
N MET A 128 6.09 -0.77 -1.67
CA MET A 128 5.57 0.55 -2.03
C MET A 128 6.01 1.57 -0.99
N ARG A 129 6.56 2.69 -1.46
CA ARG A 129 6.97 3.81 -0.63
C ARG A 129 6.20 5.04 -1.06
N ILE A 130 5.59 5.71 -0.09
CA ILE A 130 4.74 6.87 -0.30
C ILE A 130 5.28 7.98 0.58
N TRP A 131 5.60 9.11 -0.03
CA TRP A 131 6.03 10.30 0.67
C TRP A 131 4.99 11.40 0.53
N ASN A 132 4.56 11.97 1.65
CA ASN A 132 3.68 13.14 1.64
C ASN A 132 3.83 13.98 2.91
N THR A 133 3.62 15.29 2.76
CA THR A 133 3.65 16.28 3.87
C THR A 133 2.29 16.59 4.47
N GLY A 134 1.22 16.17 3.80
CA GLY A 134 -0.15 16.36 4.25
C GLY A 134 -0.68 15.18 5.06
N ASP A 135 -1.99 15.13 5.17
CA ASP A 135 -2.70 14.09 5.91
C ASP A 135 -2.75 12.77 5.13
N MET A 136 -2.68 11.66 5.88
CA MET A 136 -3.12 10.34 5.45
C MET A 136 -4.52 10.10 6.00
N ILE A 137 -5.52 9.99 5.12
CA ILE A 137 -6.94 9.99 5.48
C ILE A 137 -7.55 8.64 5.08
N TYR A 138 -8.12 7.93 6.06
CA TYR A 138 -8.94 6.76 5.86
C TYR A 138 -10.38 7.23 5.62
N ARG A 139 -10.87 7.04 4.39
CA ARG A 139 -12.24 7.35 3.97
C ARG A 139 -13.05 6.07 3.93
N ILE A 140 -13.84 5.85 4.98
CA ILE A 140 -14.59 4.62 5.27
C ILE A 140 -16.09 4.82 5.09
#